data_AF-A0A7C5P8W4-F1
#
_entry.id   AF-A0A7C5P8W4-F1
#
_cell.length_a   1.000
_cell.length_b   1.000
_cell.length_c   1.000
_cell.angle_alpha   90.00
_cell.angle_beta   90.00
_cell.angle_gamma   90.00
#
_symmetry.space_group_name_H-M   'P 1'
#
loop_
_entity.id
_entity.type
_entity.pdbx_description
1 polymer ?
#
loop_
_entity_poly.entity_id
_entity_poly.type
_entity_poly.pdbx_seq_one_letter_code
_entity_poly.pdbx_strand_id
1 'polypeptide(L)'
;MFPHEEKLIKERLGREPNEVEKAMLEVMWSEHASYKSSRKWLKLLPTKNEHVILGPGEDAGVVKFDENTAIVVGIESHNHPSAVEPYGGAATGVGGIVRDILCMG
;
A
#
# COMPACT_ATOMS: atom_id res chain seq x y z
N MET A 1 -15.53 10.57 4.36
CA MET A 1 -15.22 10.98 2.98
C MET A 1 -15.27 12.51 2.84
N PHE A 2 -14.45 13.16 2.01
CA PHE A 2 -14.57 14.61 1.78
C PHE A 2 -15.67 14.93 0.74
N PRO A 3 -16.32 16.10 0.80
CA PRO A 3 -17.43 16.43 -0.12
C PRO A 3 -17.07 16.36 -1.62
N HIS A 4 -15.81 16.68 -1.97
CA HIS A 4 -15.35 16.60 -3.36
C HIS A 4 -15.13 15.14 -3.83
N GLU A 5 -14.80 14.24 -2.91
CA GLU A 5 -14.66 12.79 -3.20
C GLU A 5 -16.03 12.19 -3.46
N GLU A 6 -17.05 12.53 -2.66
CA GLU A 6 -18.43 12.08 -2.85
C GLU A 6 -19.00 12.51 -4.21
N LYS A 7 -18.76 13.76 -4.62
CA LYS A 7 -19.17 14.26 -5.92
C LYS A 7 -18.52 13.46 -7.05
N LEU A 8 -17.22 13.22 -6.97
CA LEU A 8 -16.47 12.45 -7.97
C LEU A 8 -17.00 11.00 -8.05
N ILE A 9 -17.32 10.38 -6.92
CA ILE A 9 -17.86 9.02 -6.87
C ILE A 9 -19.21 8.95 -7.59
N LYS A 10 -20.13 9.88 -7.31
CA LYS A 10 -21.43 9.94 -7.99
C LYS A 10 -21.29 10.15 -9.50
N GLU A 11 -20.38 11.03 -9.91
CA GLU A 11 -20.07 11.27 -11.32
C GLU A 11 -19.49 10.02 -12.00
N ARG A 12 -18.60 9.28 -11.33
CA ARG A 12 -17.98 8.06 -11.86
C ARG A 12 -18.93 6.88 -11.93
N LEU A 13 -19.82 6.74 -10.95
CA LEU A 13 -20.79 5.65 -10.88
C LEU A 13 -22.05 5.94 -11.72
N GLY A 14 -22.34 7.21 -12.02
CA GLY A 14 -23.59 7.61 -12.68
C GLY A 14 -24.84 7.44 -11.80
N ARG A 15 -24.66 7.15 -10.51
CA ARG A 15 -25.71 6.94 -9.51
C ARG A 15 -25.15 7.16 -8.10
N GLU A 16 -26.05 7.18 -7.12
CA GLU A 16 -25.66 7.12 -5.72
C GLU A 16 -25.03 5.75 -5.40
N PRO A 17 -23.89 5.72 -4.68
CA PRO A 17 -23.36 4.48 -4.14
C PRO A 17 -24.29 3.94 -3.05
N ASN A 18 -24.42 2.62 -2.97
CA ASN A 18 -25.09 1.98 -1.84
C ASN A 18 -24.18 1.98 -0.59
N GLU A 19 -24.70 1.56 0.56
CA GLU A 19 -23.96 1.61 1.83
C GLU A 19 -22.68 0.77 1.83
N VAL A 20 -22.67 -0.38 1.15
CA VAL A 20 -21.48 -1.24 1.03
C VAL A 20 -20.42 -0.55 0.17
N GLU A 21 -20.82 0.01 -0.96
CA GLU A 21 -19.92 0.74 -1.85
C GLU A 21 -19.32 1.97 -1.16
N LYS A 22 -20.12 2.71 -0.39
CA LYS A 22 -19.63 3.83 0.42
C LYS A 22 -18.58 3.37 1.42
N ALA A 23 -18.88 2.34 2.23
CA ALA A 23 -17.95 1.83 3.23
C ALA A 23 -16.63 1.34 2.60
N MET A 24 -16.70 0.63 1.47
CA MET A 24 -15.50 0.21 0.73
C MET A 24 -14.70 1.41 0.22
N LEU A 25 -15.35 2.40 -0.38
CA LEU A 25 -14.69 3.60 -0.90
C LEU A 25 -14.05 4.42 0.21
N GLU A 26 -14.67 4.52 1.39
CA GLU A 26 -14.08 5.21 2.54
C GLU A 26 -12.74 4.61 2.98
N VAL A 27 -12.65 3.27 3.04
CA VAL A 27 -11.41 2.59 3.38
C VAL A 27 -10.39 2.72 2.25
N MET A 28 -10.79 2.45 1.01
CA MET A 28 -9.88 2.43 -0.15
C MET A 28 -9.34 3.82 -0.51
N TRP A 29 -10.08 4.89 -0.21
CA TRP A 29 -9.66 6.28 -0.45
C TRP A 29 -9.10 6.97 0.80
N SER A 30 -8.92 6.24 1.89
CA SER A 30 -8.14 6.72 3.05
C SER A 30 -6.70 7.04 2.63
N GLU A 31 -5.98 7.87 3.40
CA GLU A 31 -4.56 8.14 3.10
C GLU A 31 -3.73 6.86 3.17
N HIS A 32 -4.06 5.95 4.09
CA HIS A 32 -3.36 4.69 4.29
C HIS A 32 -3.37 3.80 3.05
N ALA A 33 -4.50 3.71 2.33
CA ALA A 33 -4.62 2.88 1.13
C ALA A 33 -4.25 3.64 -0.16
N SER A 34 -4.61 4.92 -0.26
CA SER A 34 -4.53 5.67 -1.53
C SER A 34 -3.25 6.47 -1.73
N TYR A 35 -2.51 6.74 -0.64
CA TYR A 35 -1.33 7.62 -0.65
C TYR A 35 -1.61 9.00 -1.27
N LYS A 36 -2.86 9.50 -1.19
CA LYS A 36 -3.32 10.68 -1.96
C LYS A 36 -2.49 11.94 -1.70
N SER A 37 -1.91 12.08 -0.51
CA SER A 37 -1.06 13.23 -0.16
C SER A 37 0.40 13.04 -0.60
N SER A 38 0.90 11.80 -0.59
CA SER A 38 2.32 11.45 -0.78
C SER A 38 2.67 10.99 -2.20
N ARG A 39 1.74 10.34 -2.92
CA ARG A 39 1.96 9.72 -4.24
C ARG A 39 2.60 10.65 -5.27
N LYS A 40 2.24 11.94 -5.28
CA LYS A 40 2.81 12.93 -6.21
C LYS A 40 4.31 13.16 -5.98
N TRP A 41 4.76 13.06 -4.74
CA TRP A 41 6.16 13.26 -4.37
C TRP A 41 6.97 11.99 -4.55
N LEU A 42 6.40 10.82 -4.21
CA LEU A 42 7.07 9.52 -4.36
C LEU A 42 7.44 9.21 -5.81
N LYS A 43 6.68 9.74 -6.79
CA LYS A 43 7.00 9.64 -8.23
C LYS A 43 8.32 10.29 -8.63
N LEU A 44 8.88 11.16 -7.80
CA LEU A 44 10.16 11.83 -8.06
C LEU A 44 11.37 10.95 -7.72
N LEU A 45 11.16 9.87 -6.97
CA LEU A 45 12.25 8.97 -6.57
C LEU A 45 12.73 8.14 -7.78
N PRO A 46 14.05 7.92 -7.92
CA PRO A 46 14.58 7.04 -8.95
C PRO A 46 14.20 5.58 -8.65
N THR A 47 13.59 4.91 -9.62
CA THR A 47 13.12 3.52 -9.47
C THR A 47 13.72 2.54 -10.46
N LYS A 48 14.60 3.02 -11.36
CA LYS A 48 15.17 2.23 -12.45
C LYS A 48 16.67 2.04 -12.26
N ASN A 49 17.11 0.80 -12.33
CA ASN A 49 18.50 0.38 -12.37
C ASN A 49 18.58 -1.04 -12.97
N GLU A 50 19.73 -1.44 -13.52
CA GLU A 50 19.92 -2.77 -14.12
C GLU A 50 19.77 -3.93 -13.11
N HIS A 51 19.98 -3.66 -11.82
CA HIS A 51 19.82 -4.64 -10.75
C HIS A 51 18.39 -4.68 -10.18
N VAL A 52 17.49 -3.79 -10.60
CA VAL A 52 16.08 -3.83 -10.16
C VAL A 52 15.33 -4.81 -11.05
N ILE A 53 14.98 -5.97 -10.48
CA ILE A 53 14.13 -6.96 -11.15
C ILE A 53 12.67 -6.48 -11.11
N LEU A 54 12.25 -5.98 -9.95
CA LEU A 54 10.90 -5.46 -9.72
C LEU A 54 10.95 -4.23 -8.81
N GLY A 55 10.46 -3.11 -9.34
CA GLY A 55 10.36 -1.85 -8.62
C GLY A 55 8.99 -1.65 -7.93
N PRO A 56 8.64 -0.42 -7.53
CA PRO A 56 7.37 -0.12 -6.89
C PRO A 56 6.16 -0.48 -7.77
N GLY A 57 5.18 -1.19 -7.22
CA GLY A 57 3.96 -1.59 -7.91
C GLY A 57 3.32 -2.87 -7.36
N GLU A 58 4.14 -3.77 -6.83
CA GLU A 58 3.74 -5.00 -6.15
C GLU A 58 4.00 -4.91 -4.63
N ASP A 59 3.75 -6.00 -3.90
CA ASP A 59 3.81 -6.07 -2.43
C ASP A 59 5.24 -5.86 -1.88
N ALA A 60 6.28 -6.26 -2.60
CA ALA A 60 7.67 -5.99 -2.23
C ALA A 60 8.59 -5.74 -3.44
N GLY A 61 9.72 -5.06 -3.20
CA GLY A 61 10.73 -4.81 -4.22
C GLY A 61 11.69 -6.00 -4.37
N VAL A 62 12.15 -6.27 -5.60
CA VAL A 62 13.06 -7.38 -5.89
C VAL A 62 14.30 -6.86 -6.63
N VAL A 63 15.47 -7.18 -6.09
CA VAL A 63 16.76 -6.81 -6.68
C VAL A 63 17.63 -8.03 -6.97
N LYS A 64 18.39 -7.99 -8.07
CA LYS A 64 19.35 -9.03 -8.44
C LYS A 64 20.54 -8.99 -7.49
N PHE A 65 20.90 -10.14 -6.93
CA PHE A 65 22.15 -10.31 -6.20
C PHE A 65 23.20 -10.98 -7.08
N ASP A 66 22.85 -12.11 -7.70
CA ASP A 66 23.67 -12.83 -8.68
C ASP A 66 22.80 -13.49 -9.77
N GLU A 67 23.37 -14.38 -10.58
CA GLU A 67 22.65 -15.04 -11.69
C GLU A 67 21.52 -15.98 -11.24
N ASN A 68 21.55 -16.47 -10.00
CA ASN A 68 20.59 -17.46 -9.49
C ASN A 68 19.86 -17.01 -8.22
N THR A 69 20.17 -15.82 -7.71
CA THR A 69 19.69 -15.32 -6.41
C THR A 69 19.18 -13.89 -6.54
N ALA A 70 17.98 -13.66 -6.01
CA ALA A 70 17.39 -12.34 -5.83
C ALA A 70 17.20 -12.04 -4.34
N ILE A 71 17.16 -10.76 -4.01
CA ILE A 71 16.81 -10.28 -2.68
C ILE A 71 15.46 -9.58 -2.77
N VAL A 72 14.51 -10.04 -1.97
CA VAL A 72 13.20 -9.41 -1.80
C VAL A 72 13.25 -8.51 -0.57
N VAL A 73 12.85 -7.25 -0.71
CA VAL A 73 12.91 -6.24 0.35
C VAL A 73 11.60 -5.48 0.40
N GLY A 74 11.08 -5.33 1.62
CA GLY A 74 9.93 -4.49 1.93
C GLY A 74 10.08 -3.89 3.32
N ILE A 75 9.34 -2.81 3.56
CA ILE A 75 9.25 -2.18 4.87
C ILE A 75 7.81 -1.70 5.07
N GLU A 76 7.24 -2.06 6.20
CA GLU A 76 5.92 -1.62 6.62
C GLU A 76 5.99 -0.88 7.95
N SER A 77 4.88 -0.24 8.33
CA SER A 77 4.72 0.36 9.65
C SER A 77 3.38 -0.04 10.24
N HIS A 78 3.34 -0.26 11.56
CA HIS A 78 2.10 -0.56 12.26
C HIS A 78 1.92 0.33 13.49
N ASN A 79 2.11 1.64 13.26
CA ASN A 79 2.30 2.64 14.30
C ASN A 79 1.05 2.82 15.19
N HIS A 80 -0.11 3.08 14.59
CA HIS A 80 -1.32 3.39 15.35
C HIS A 80 -1.81 2.19 16.17
N PRO A 81 -1.89 0.96 15.63
CA PRO A 81 -2.24 -0.22 16.43
C PRO A 81 -1.24 -0.50 17.54
N SER A 82 0.06 -0.40 17.26
CA SER A 82 1.12 -0.63 18.28
C SER A 82 1.11 0.42 19.39
N ALA A 83 0.63 1.63 19.12
CA ALA A 83 0.46 2.66 20.15
C ALA A 83 -0.71 2.35 21.10
N VAL A 84 -1.75 1.66 20.62
CA VAL A 84 -2.92 1.27 21.42
C VAL A 84 -2.64 -0.02 22.19
N GLU A 85 -2.09 -1.02 21.52
CA GLU A 85 -1.74 -2.32 22.10
C GLU A 85 -0.40 -2.80 21.50
N PRO A 86 0.71 -2.67 22.26
CA PRO A 86 2.05 -2.86 21.70
C PRO A 86 2.36 -4.28 21.23
N TYR A 87 1.91 -5.32 21.92
CA TYR A 87 2.33 -6.69 21.63
C TYR A 87 1.66 -7.20 20.35
N GLY A 88 0.33 -7.16 20.31
CA GLY A 88 -0.45 -7.57 19.14
C GLY A 88 -0.23 -6.63 17.97
N GLY A 89 -0.12 -5.31 18.19
CA GLY A 89 0.22 -4.34 17.15
C GLY A 89 1.59 -4.62 16.51
N ALA A 90 2.62 -4.93 17.30
CA ALA A 90 3.91 -5.33 16.73
C ALA A 90 3.81 -6.69 16.01
N ALA A 91 3.13 -7.67 16.62
CA ALA A 91 3.00 -9.02 16.07
C ALA A 91 2.27 -9.04 14.71
N THR A 92 1.17 -8.29 14.56
CA THR A 92 0.45 -8.21 13.28
C THR A 92 1.22 -7.44 12.24
N GLY A 93 2.03 -6.46 12.64
CA GLY A 93 2.95 -5.75 11.74
C GLY A 93 4.03 -6.66 11.18
N VAL A 94 4.65 -7.49 12.03
CA VAL A 94 5.60 -8.54 11.58
C VAL A 94 4.90 -9.53 10.65
N GLY A 95 3.69 -9.97 11.00
CA GLY A 95 2.91 -10.88 10.16
C GLY A 95 2.56 -10.29 8.79
N GLY A 96 2.31 -8.97 8.71
CA GLY A 96 2.06 -8.23 7.47
C GLY A 96 3.23 -8.34 6.51
N ILE A 97 4.35 -7.73 6.89
CA ILE A 97 5.55 -7.70 6.03
C ILE A 97 6.06 -9.10 5.64
N VAL A 98 5.94 -10.10 6.51
CA VAL A 98 6.32 -11.48 6.15
C VAL A 98 5.46 -12.04 5.01
N ARG A 99 4.15 -11.74 5.00
CA ARG A 99 3.27 -12.18 3.90
C ARG A 99 3.62 -11.50 2.59
N ASP A 100 3.92 -10.20 2.62
CA ASP A 100 4.30 -9.41 1.44
C ASP A 100 5.60 -9.90 0.81
N ILE A 101 6.55 -10.37 1.62
CA ILE A 101 7.77 -11.01 1.08
C ILE A 101 7.44 -12.37 0.46
N LEU A 102 6.64 -13.20 1.14
CA LEU A 102 6.33 -14.56 0.70
C LEU A 102 5.44 -14.62 -0.55
N CYS A 103 4.58 -13.63 -0.80
CA CYS A 103 3.74 -13.61 -1.99
C CYS A 103 4.52 -13.29 -3.28
N MET A 104 5.78 -12.83 -3.17
CA MET A 104 6.64 -12.58 -4.33
C MET A 104 7.18 -13.85 -4.99
N GLY A 105 7.07 -15.01 -4.32
CA GLY A 105 7.60 -16.31 -4.77
C GLY A 105 8.97 -16.66 -4.18
#